data_AF-A0A2W4IGD5-F1
#
_entry.id   AF-A0A2W4IGD5-F1
#
_cell.length_a   1.000
_cell.length_b   1.000
_cell.length_c   1.000
_cell.angle_alpha   90.00
_cell.angle_beta   90.00
_cell.angle_gamma   90.00
#
_symmetry.space_group_name_H-M   'P 1'
#
loop_
_entity.id
_entity.type
_entity.pdbx_description
1 polymer ?
#
loop_
_entity_poly.entity_id
_entity_poly.type
_entity_poly.pdbx_seq_one_letter_code
_entity_poly.pdbx_strand_id
1 'polypeptide(L)'
;TYKENHIKETALKRLQGELILSKLSEIEKIDLTEKDMEAEINKIIEKFGNQDVIKRLKELYVPGNRYYEELRQRMIYRKIIEKFFK
;
A
#
# COMPACT_ATOMS: atom_id res chain seq x y z
N THR A 1 13.40 -17.29 24.70
CA THR A 1 12.45 -18.05 23.83
C THR A 1 12.69 -17.65 22.39
N TYR A 2 12.51 -18.53 21.40
CA TYR A 2 12.74 -18.21 19.96
C TYR A 2 12.07 -16.90 19.52
N LYS A 3 10.85 -16.63 20.01
CA LYS A 3 10.11 -15.38 19.78
C LYS A 3 10.87 -14.13 20.23
N GLU A 4 11.50 -14.17 21.40
CA GLU A 4 12.24 -13.03 21.98
C GLU A 4 13.47 -12.69 21.13
N ASN A 5 14.21 -13.70 20.68
CA ASN A 5 15.53 -13.54 20.07
C ASN A 5 15.49 -13.32 18.55
N HIS A 6 14.38 -13.68 17.88
CA HIS A 6 14.31 -13.63 16.41
C HIS A 6 13.09 -12.88 15.86
N ILE A 7 12.01 -12.72 16.64
CA ILE A 7 10.76 -12.13 16.14
C ILE A 7 10.53 -10.73 16.71
N LYS A 8 10.89 -10.53 17.99
CA LYS A 8 10.56 -9.31 18.74
C LYS A 8 11.10 -8.04 18.09
N GLU A 9 12.38 -8.04 17.71
CA GLU A 9 13.00 -6.85 17.11
C GLU A 9 12.34 -6.49 15.77
N THR A 10 12.12 -7.46 14.90
CA THR A 10 11.46 -7.25 13.60
C THR A 10 10.01 -6.78 13.78
N ALA A 11 9.27 -7.38 14.73
CA ALA A 11 7.91 -6.98 15.03
C ALA A 11 7.84 -5.54 15.56
N LEU A 12 8.76 -5.15 16.45
CA LEU A 12 8.84 -3.79 16.98
C LEU A 12 9.13 -2.77 15.88
N LYS A 13 10.13 -3.03 15.02
CA LYS A 13 10.45 -2.15 13.89
C LYS A 13 9.26 -1.98 12.94
N ARG A 14 8.53 -3.06 12.65
CA ARG A 14 7.31 -3.00 11.81
C ARG A 14 6.22 -2.15 12.46
N LEU A 15 5.95 -2.37 13.75
CA LEU A 15 4.94 -1.62 14.48
C LEU A 15 5.26 -0.12 14.51
N GLN A 16 6.52 0.22 14.80
CA GLN A 16 6.99 1.61 14.83
C GLN A 16 6.91 2.27 13.44
N GLY A 17 7.35 1.56 12.39
CA GLY A 17 7.27 2.06 11.02
C GLY A 17 5.83 2.33 10.57
N GLU A 18 4.91 1.41 10.84
CA GLU A 18 3.49 1.59 10.53
C GLU A 18 2.88 2.79 11.27
N LEU A 19 3.19 2.94 12.56
CA LEU A 19 2.70 4.07 13.35
C LEU A 19 3.18 5.41 12.79
N ILE A 20 4.46 5.51 12.42
CA ILE A 20 5.04 6.72 11.83
C ILE A 20 4.36 7.05 10.50
N LEU A 21 4.24 6.08 9.59
CA LEU A 21 3.62 6.30 8.28
C LEU A 21 2.14 6.68 8.40
N SER A 22 1.40 6.02 9.30
CA SER A 22 0.02 6.38 9.60
C SER A 22 -0.09 7.83 10.06
N LYS A 23 0.74 8.26 11.02
CA LYS A 23 0.70 9.64 11.49
C LYS A 23 1.12 10.66 10.45
N LEU A 24 2.15 10.39 9.67
CA LEU A 24 2.53 11.26 8.56
C LEU A 24 1.41 11.38 7.53
N SER A 25 0.65 10.31 7.27
CA SER A 25 -0.46 10.37 6.30
C SER A 25 -1.62 11.25 6.75
N GLU A 26 -1.90 11.31 8.06
CA GLU A 26 -2.91 12.21 8.64
C GLU A 26 -2.49 13.69 8.51
N ILE A 27 -1.19 13.97 8.65
CA ILE A 27 -0.62 15.33 8.65
C ILE A 27 -0.46 15.85 7.22
N GLU A 28 0.18 15.07 6.36
CA GLU A 28 0.57 15.47 5.00
C GLU A 28 -0.62 15.53 4.04
N LYS A 29 -1.70 14.80 4.35
CA LYS A 29 -2.94 14.75 3.55
C LYS A 29 -2.65 14.58 2.05
N ILE A 30 -1.78 13.63 1.72
CA ILE A 30 -1.42 13.35 0.33
C ILE A 30 -2.69 12.99 -0.43
N ASP A 31 -3.00 13.78 -1.44
CA ASP A 31 -4.10 13.47 -2.34
C ASP A 31 -3.63 12.48 -3.41
N LEU A 32 -4.40 11.40 -3.55
CA LEU A 32 -4.26 10.43 -4.62
C LEU A 32 -5.48 10.56 -5.51
N THR A 33 -5.24 10.97 -6.74
CA THR A 33 -6.27 11.08 -7.75
C THR A 33 -6.69 9.68 -8.21
N GLU A 34 -7.90 9.56 -8.77
CA GLU A 34 -8.36 8.32 -9.41
C GLU A 34 -7.41 7.89 -10.54
N LYS A 35 -6.81 8.85 -11.26
CA LYS A 35 -5.82 8.58 -12.31
C LYS A 35 -4.55 7.95 -11.75
N ASP A 36 -4.08 8.39 -10.58
CA ASP A 36 -2.93 7.75 -9.92
C ASP A 36 -3.25 6.28 -9.61
N MET A 37 -4.45 6.03 -9.08
CA MET A 37 -4.91 4.68 -8.74
C MET A 37 -5.02 3.79 -9.97
N GLU A 38 -5.66 4.27 -11.04
CA GLU A 38 -5.81 3.56 -12.30
C GLU A 38 -4.45 3.20 -12.90
N ALA A 39 -3.49 4.15 -12.89
CA ALA A 39 -2.14 3.91 -13.39
C ALA A 39 -1.41 2.81 -12.59
N GLU A 40 -1.55 2.77 -11.26
CA GLU A 40 -0.94 1.72 -10.45
C GLU A 40 -1.64 0.36 -10.63
N ILE A 41 -2.98 0.36 -10.72
CA ILE A 41 -3.76 -0.85 -10.98
C ILE A 41 -3.39 -1.47 -12.33
N ASN A 42 -3.26 -0.66 -13.38
CA ASN A 42 -2.85 -1.12 -14.70
C ASN A 42 -1.46 -1.77 -14.66
N LYS A 43 -0.48 -1.15 -13.99
CA LYS A 43 0.86 -1.74 -13.78
C LYS A 43 0.83 -3.07 -13.05
N ILE A 44 -0.11 -3.26 -12.13
CA ILE A 44 -0.29 -4.55 -11.42
C ILE A 44 -0.87 -5.58 -12.38
N ILE A 45 -1.94 -5.21 -13.10
CA ILE A 45 -2.66 -6.09 -14.02
C ILE A 45 -1.76 -6.57 -15.18
N GLU A 46 -0.92 -5.70 -15.73
CA GLU A 46 0.02 -6.01 -16.82
C GLU A 46 0.97 -7.17 -16.49
N LYS A 47 1.20 -7.47 -15.21
CA LYS A 47 2.04 -8.60 -14.77
C LYS A 47 1.36 -9.96 -14.92
N PHE A 48 0.06 -9.99 -15.23
CA PHE A 48 -0.73 -11.20 -15.36
C PHE A 48 -1.14 -11.42 -16.81
N GLY A 49 -0.92 -12.63 -17.34
CA GLY A 49 -1.32 -13.00 -18.70
C GLY A 49 -2.67 -13.72 -18.80
N ASN A 50 -3.23 -14.18 -17.66
CA ASN A 50 -4.47 -14.95 -17.64
C ASN A 50 -5.69 -14.01 -17.57
N GLN A 51 -6.59 -14.13 -18.55
CA GLN A 51 -7.77 -13.27 -18.69
C GLN A 51 -8.76 -13.36 -17.52
N ASP A 52 -8.96 -14.54 -16.92
CA ASP A 52 -9.84 -14.72 -15.77
C ASP A 52 -9.26 -14.03 -14.52
N VAL A 53 -7.94 -14.11 -14.34
CA VAL A 53 -7.24 -13.42 -13.25
C VAL A 53 -7.34 -11.91 -13.42
N ILE A 54 -7.11 -11.40 -14.64
CA ILE A 54 -7.23 -9.97 -14.94
C ILE A 54 -8.64 -9.47 -14.63
N LYS A 55 -9.68 -10.20 -15.07
CA LYS A 55 -11.07 -9.84 -14.81
C LYS A 55 -11.34 -9.74 -13.31
N ARG A 56 -10.91 -10.74 -12.53
CA ARG A 56 -11.11 -10.74 -11.08
C ARG A 56 -10.34 -9.62 -10.38
N LEU A 57 -9.12 -9.30 -10.84
CA LEU A 57 -8.35 -8.17 -10.29
C LEU A 57 -9.07 -6.83 -10.52
N LYS A 58 -9.66 -6.63 -11.71
CA LYS A 58 -10.45 -5.42 -12.00
C LYS A 58 -11.69 -5.29 -11.09
N GLU A 59 -12.34 -6.40 -10.76
CA GLU A 59 -13.47 -6.42 -9.83
C GLU A 59 -13.06 -6.13 -8.38
N LEU A 60 -11.84 -6.52 -7.98
CA LEU A 60 -11.31 -6.26 -6.64
C LEU A 60 -10.78 -4.84 -6.46
N TYR A 61 -10.23 -4.23 -7.50
CA TYR A 61 -9.67 -2.88 -7.46
C TYR A 61 -10.70 -1.80 -7.82
N VAL A 62 -11.82 -1.80 -7.10
CA VAL A 62 -12.86 -0.76 -7.19
C VAL A 62 -12.97 0.04 -5.89
N PRO A 63 -13.30 1.35 -5.93
CA PRO A 63 -13.47 2.16 -4.72
C PRO A 63 -14.41 1.54 -3.69
N GLY A 64 -14.04 1.60 -2.41
CA GLY A 64 -14.79 0.97 -1.32
C GLY A 64 -14.52 -0.54 -1.15
N ASN A 65 -13.82 -1.20 -2.07
CA ASN A 65 -13.31 -2.55 -1.85
C ASN A 65 -12.04 -2.51 -1.00
N ARG A 66 -11.90 -3.48 -0.06
CA ARG A 66 -10.73 -3.59 0.81
C ARG A 66 -9.40 -3.58 0.05
N TYR A 67 -9.32 -4.30 -1.07
CA TYR A 67 -8.08 -4.39 -1.85
C TYR A 67 -7.68 -3.05 -2.49
N TYR A 68 -8.68 -2.26 -2.91
CA TYR A 68 -8.48 -0.93 -3.45
C TYR A 68 -8.00 0.05 -2.38
N GLU A 69 -8.67 0.09 -1.22
CA GLU A 69 -8.28 1.00 -0.13
C GLU A 69 -6.90 0.65 0.45
N GLU A 70 -6.58 -0.64 0.58
CA GLU A 70 -5.23 -1.10 0.97
C GLU A 70 -4.16 -0.71 -0.05
N LEU A 71 -4.47 -0.73 -1.35
CA LEU A 71 -3.55 -0.27 -2.39
C LEU A 71 -3.35 1.26 -2.29
N ARG A 72 -4.44 2.00 -2.12
CA ARG A 72 -4.42 3.46 -1.97
C ARG A 72 -3.57 3.88 -0.79
N GLN A 73 -3.76 3.27 0.38
CA GLN A 73 -2.96 3.55 1.57
C GLN A 73 -1.47 3.27 1.33
N ARG A 74 -1.12 2.16 0.67
CA ARG A 74 0.27 1.84 0.32
C ARG A 74 0.89 2.86 -0.62
N MET A 75 0.12 3.36 -1.59
CA MET A 75 0.58 4.42 -2.48
C MET A 75 0.81 5.74 -1.74
N ILE A 76 -0.05 6.09 -0.78
CA ILE A 76 0.15 7.26 0.09
C ILE A 76 1.47 7.11 0.86
N TYR A 77 1.68 5.96 1.50
CA TYR A 77 2.92 5.72 2.25
C TYR A 77 4.16 5.79 1.37
N ARG A 78 4.10 5.27 0.14
CA ARG A 78 5.20 5.41 -0.83
C ARG A 78 5.50 6.87 -1.12
N LYS A 79 4.47 7.69 -1.39
CA LYS A 79 4.64 9.14 -1.64
C LYS A 79 5.20 9.88 -0.42
N ILE A 80 4.79 9.51 0.81
CA ILE A 80 5.34 10.08 2.05
C ILE A 80 6.83 9.78 2.17
N ILE A 81 7.21 8.51 1.98
CA ILE A 81 8.61 8.08 2.05
C ILE A 81 9.44 8.81 0.99
N GLU A 82 8.97 8.85 -0.25
CA GLU A 82 9.63 9.58 -1.34
C GLU A 82 9.79 11.07 -1.03
N LYS A 83 8.79 11.70 -0.41
CA LYS A 83 8.87 13.11 0.01
C LYS A 83 9.88 13.31 1.15
N PHE A 84 9.97 12.37 2.08
CA PHE A 84 10.84 12.51 3.25
C PHE A 84 12.34 12.34 2.92
N PHE A 85 12.66 11.49 1.94
CA PHE A 85 14.04 11.18 1.54
C PHE A 85 14.52 11.89 0.26
N LYS A 86 13.70 12.76 -0.33
CA LYS A 86 14.12 13.70 -1.37
C LYS A 86 14.39 15.07 -0.74
#